data_AF-A0A7K0ZSN4-F1
#
_entry.id   AF-A0A7K0ZSN4-F1
#
_cell.length_a   1.000
_cell.length_b   1.000
_cell.length_c   1.000
_cell.angle_alpha   90.00
_cell.angle_beta   90.00
_cell.angle_gamma   90.00
#
_symmetry.space_group_name_H-M   'P 1'
#
loop_
_entity.id
_entity.type
_entity.pdbx_description
1 polymer ?
#
loop_
_entity_poly.entity_id
_entity_poly.type
_entity_poly.pdbx_seq_one_letter_code
_entity_poly.pdbx_strand_id
1 'polypeptide(L)'
;MNSADQPESIEFFFDIMCPYAYQTSVWIRDVQSQVGFDITWRFFSLEEINREEGKKHPYERDFAYGWTPLRVAAWLRRQNNDWCGTFYQICGEALHVNGRRFYDRD
;
A
#
# COMPACT_ATOMS: atom_id res chain seq x y z
N MET A 1 -12.08 3.82 28.53
CA MET A 1 -12.81 3.32 27.34
C MET A 1 -13.16 1.88 27.61
N ASN A 2 -14.42 1.47 27.42
CA ASN A 2 -14.81 0.06 27.53
C ASN A 2 -14.14 -0.71 26.38
N SER A 3 -13.55 -1.88 26.67
CA SER A 3 -12.91 -2.73 25.65
C SER A 3 -13.86 -3.21 24.54
N ALA A 4 -15.18 -3.03 24.69
CA ALA A 4 -16.19 -3.48 23.73
C ALA A 4 -16.32 -2.60 22.47
N ASP A 5 -15.76 -1.39 22.44
CA ASP A 5 -15.87 -0.46 21.31
C ASP A 5 -14.62 -0.40 20.40
N GLN A 6 -13.60 -1.22 20.66
CA GLN A 6 -12.36 -1.18 19.89
C GLN A 6 -12.43 -2.16 18.71
N PRO A 7 -12.00 -1.76 17.50
CA PRO A 7 -12.04 -2.66 16.35
C PRO A 7 -11.06 -3.81 16.58
N GLU A 8 -11.49 -5.04 16.30
CA GLU A 8 -10.57 -6.19 16.29
C GLU A 8 -9.65 -6.15 15.07
N SER A 9 -10.15 -5.65 13.93
CA SER A 9 -9.38 -5.50 12.70
C SER A 9 -9.83 -4.31 11.84
N ILE A 10 -8.92 -3.80 11.02
CA ILE A 10 -9.15 -2.72 10.05
C ILE A 10 -8.63 -3.16 8.68
N GLU A 11 -9.42 -2.93 7.63
CA GLU A 11 -8.94 -3.05 6.25
C GLU A 11 -8.30 -1.73 5.79
N PHE A 12 -7.03 -1.79 5.39
CA PHE A 12 -6.28 -0.63 4.90
C PHE A 12 -6.00 -0.79 3.41
N PHE A 13 -6.64 0.04 2.59
CA PHE A 13 -6.44 0.07 1.14
C PHE A 13 -5.26 0.97 0.78
N PHE A 14 -4.28 0.44 0.05
CA PHE A 14 -3.09 1.17 -0.35
C PHE A 14 -2.74 1.02 -1.83
N ASP A 15 -2.09 2.06 -2.35
CA ASP A 15 -1.23 2.08 -3.52
C ASP A 15 0.12 2.64 -3.05
N ILE A 16 1.22 1.99 -3.41
CA ILE A 16 2.58 2.39 -3.02
C ILE A 16 2.93 3.80 -3.53
N MET A 17 2.39 4.19 -4.67
CA MET A 17 2.62 5.50 -5.27
C MET A 17 1.84 6.63 -4.57
N CYS A 18 0.88 6.31 -3.71
CA CYS A 18 0.03 7.31 -3.06
C CYS A 18 0.72 7.89 -1.80
N PRO A 19 1.12 9.17 -1.80
CA PRO A 19 1.77 9.78 -0.64
C PRO A 19 0.81 9.90 0.56
N TYR A 20 -0.48 10.10 0.29
CA TYR A 20 -1.50 10.18 1.33
C TYR A 20 -1.74 8.83 2.00
N ALA A 21 -1.87 7.76 1.20
CA ALA A 21 -1.99 6.42 1.76
C ALA A 21 -0.74 6.05 2.57
N TYR A 22 0.46 6.45 2.13
CA TYR A 22 1.69 6.22 2.89
C TYR A 22 1.64 6.92 4.25
N GLN A 23 1.33 8.21 4.27
CA GLN A 23 1.26 8.97 5.53
C GLN A 23 0.19 8.43 6.47
N THR A 24 -0.99 8.08 5.96
CA THR A 24 -2.04 7.44 6.76
C THR A 24 -1.58 6.07 7.27
N SER A 25 -0.76 5.35 6.51
CA SER A 25 -0.23 4.05 6.93
C SER A 25 0.81 4.16 8.06
N VAL A 26 1.57 5.25 8.12
CA VAL A 26 2.46 5.54 9.26
C VAL A 26 1.62 5.76 10.51
N TRP A 27 0.59 6.61 10.41
CA TRP A 27 -0.31 6.89 11.51
C TRP A 27 -1.06 5.64 12.01
N ILE A 28 -1.66 4.85 11.12
CA ILE A 28 -2.46 3.70 11.57
C ILE A 28 -1.63 2.62 12.26
N ARG A 29 -0.33 2.47 11.91
CA ARG A 29 0.60 1.57 12.60
C ARG A 29 0.93 2.06 14.01
N ASP A 30 1.09 3.36 14.19
CA ASP A 30 1.22 3.96 15.52
C ASP A 30 -0.04 3.71 16.37
N VAL A 31 -1.23 3.92 15.81
CA VAL A 31 -2.50 3.61 16.49
C VAL A 31 -2.61 2.12 16.81
N GLN A 32 -2.26 1.23 15.87
CA GLN A 32 -2.23 -0.21 16.10
C GLN A 32 -1.37 -0.57 17.32
N SER A 33 -0.19 0.05 17.47
CA SER A 33 0.71 -0.22 18.59
C SER A 33 0.14 0.17 19.96
N GLN A 34 -0.77 1.15 19.99
CA GLN A 34 -1.39 1.67 21.21
C GLN A 34 -2.71 0.95 21.55
N VAL A 35 -3.43 0.47 20.53
CA VAL A 35 -4.80 -0.04 20.63
C VAL A 35 -4.87 -1.56 20.54
N GLY A 36 -4.00 -2.20 19.75
CA GLY A 36 -3.91 -3.66 19.65
C GLY A 36 -4.89 -4.33 18.68
N PHE A 37 -5.16 -3.72 17.51
CA PHE A 37 -5.96 -4.33 16.43
C PHE A 37 -5.12 -4.90 15.29
N ASP A 38 -5.72 -5.75 14.46
CA ASP A 38 -5.06 -6.26 13.25
C ASP A 38 -5.28 -5.35 12.03
N ILE A 39 -4.27 -5.25 11.16
CA ILE A 39 -4.41 -4.53 9.87
C ILE A 39 -4.42 -5.54 8.73
N THR A 40 -5.51 -5.58 7.98
CA THR A 40 -5.61 -6.32 6.71
C THR A 40 -5.25 -5.39 5.56
N TRP A 41 -4.11 -5.64 4.90
CA TRP A 41 -3.67 -4.84 3.76
C TRP A 41 -4.45 -5.21 2.49
N ARG A 42 -5.08 -4.21 1.87
CA ARG A 42 -5.87 -4.30 0.63
C ARG A 42 -5.30 -3.38 -0.44
N PHE A 43 -5.58 -3.70 -1.70
CA PHE A 43 -5.00 -2.97 -2.83
C PHE A 43 -6.01 -2.02 -3.43
N PHE A 44 -5.54 -0.86 -3.86
CA PHE A 44 -6.16 -0.11 -4.95
C PHE A 44 -5.05 0.36 -5.90
N SER A 45 -5.43 0.84 -7.09
CA SER A 45 -4.49 1.36 -8.08
C SER A 45 -4.86 2.79 -8.45
N LEU A 46 -3.96 3.73 -8.18
CA LEU A 46 -4.06 5.11 -8.65
C LEU A 46 -4.05 5.19 -10.17
N GLU A 47 -3.25 4.35 -10.84
CA GLU A 47 -3.16 4.33 -12.30
C GLU A 47 -4.44 3.79 -12.96
N GLU A 48 -5.20 2.94 -12.27
CA GLU A 48 -6.49 2.43 -12.76
C GLU A 48 -7.63 3.39 -12.44
N ILE A 49 -7.71 3.91 -11.20
CA ILE A 49 -8.81 4.81 -10.81
C ILE A 49 -8.75 6.16 -11.52
N ASN A 50 -7.54 6.65 -11.84
CA ASN A 50 -7.35 7.88 -12.60
C ASN A 50 -7.16 7.63 -14.10
N ARG A 51 -7.45 6.41 -14.59
CA ARG A 51 -7.31 6.08 -16.00
C ARG A 51 -8.32 6.86 -16.82
N GLU A 52 -7.84 7.60 -17.81
CA GLU A 52 -8.68 8.25 -18.80
C GLU A 52 -9.32 7.22 -19.76
N GLU A 53 -10.52 7.53 -20.23
CA GLU A 53 -11.21 6.70 -21.21
C GLU A 53 -10.37 6.53 -22.49
N GLY A 54 -10.38 5.32 -23.06
CA GLY A 54 -9.60 4.97 -24.25
C GLY A 54 -8.09 4.74 -24.01
N LYS A 55 -7.56 4.97 -22.80
CA LYS A 55 -6.19 4.59 -22.46
C LYS A 55 -6.11 3.12 -22.03
N LYS A 56 -5.01 2.46 -22.40
CA LYS A 56 -4.68 1.09 -21.94
C LYS A 56 -4.69 1.01 -20.42
N HIS A 57 -5.22 -0.08 -19.89
CA HIS A 57 -5.15 -0.38 -18.47
C HIS A 57 -3.68 -0.57 -18.02
N PRO A 58 -3.34 -0.33 -16.74
CA PRO A 58 -1.97 -0.49 -16.24
C PRO A 58 -1.41 -1.91 -16.48
N TYR A 59 -2.27 -2.93 -16.46
CA TYR A 59 -1.87 -4.32 -16.73
C TYR A 59 -1.65 -4.66 -18.21
N GLU A 60 -2.05 -3.79 -19.14
CA GLU A 60 -1.86 -3.94 -20.60
C GLU A 60 -0.65 -3.15 -21.13
N ARG A 61 0.02 -2.39 -20.27
CA ARG A 61 1.19 -1.57 -20.61
C ARG A 61 2.47 -2.40 -20.42
N ASP A 62 3.47 -2.15 -21.26
CA ASP A 62 4.81 -2.75 -21.10
C ASP A 62 5.45 -2.33 -19.76
N PHE A 63 5.10 -1.14 -19.28
CA PHE A 63 5.54 -0.62 -18.00
C PHE A 63 4.43 0.19 -17.32
N ALA A 64 4.25 -0.03 -16.01
CA ALA A 64 3.28 0.67 -15.18
C ALA A 64 3.88 0.88 -13.78
N TYR A 65 3.86 2.15 -13.34
CA TYR A 65 4.65 2.62 -12.21
C TYR A 65 4.11 2.12 -10.87
N GLY A 66 2.81 2.26 -10.64
CA GLY A 66 2.17 1.79 -9.40
C GLY A 66 1.78 0.33 -9.48
N TRP A 67 1.44 -0.15 -10.68
CA TRP A 67 0.96 -1.52 -10.87
C TRP A 67 2.03 -2.60 -10.63
N THR A 68 3.28 -2.35 -11.04
CA THR A 68 4.39 -3.31 -10.86
C THR A 68 4.64 -3.65 -9.39
N PRO A 69 4.86 -2.69 -8.47
CA PRO A 69 5.09 -3.00 -7.07
C PRO A 69 3.81 -3.55 -6.38
N LEU A 70 2.61 -3.17 -6.84
CA LEU A 70 1.36 -3.78 -6.37
C LEU A 70 1.26 -5.28 -6.69
N ARG A 71 1.76 -5.75 -7.85
CA ARG A 71 1.82 -7.19 -8.16
C ARG A 71 2.71 -7.96 -7.20
N VAL A 72 3.84 -7.38 -6.80
CA VAL A 72 4.74 -7.98 -5.79
C VAL A 72 4.05 -8.05 -4.44
N ALA A 73 3.42 -6.95 -4.01
CA ALA A 73 2.66 -6.90 -2.76
C ALA A 73 1.51 -7.93 -2.75
N ALA A 74 0.79 -8.08 -3.86
CA ALA A 74 -0.26 -9.09 -4.02
C ALA A 74 0.27 -10.53 -3.92
N TRP A 75 1.46 -10.80 -4.46
CA TRP A 75 2.10 -12.10 -4.30
C TRP A 75 2.49 -12.37 -2.84
N LEU A 76 3.09 -11.39 -2.15
CA LEU A 76 3.44 -11.52 -0.73
C LEU A 76 2.19 -11.71 0.13
N ARG A 77 1.11 -10.96 -0.14
CA ARG A 77 -0.16 -11.03 0.61
C ARG A 77 -0.81 -12.41 0.58
N ARG A 78 -0.63 -13.17 -0.52
CA ARG A 78 -1.10 -14.56 -0.65
C ARG A 78 -0.33 -15.53 0.24
N GLN A 79 0.90 -15.20 0.60
CA GLN A 79 1.73 -16.01 1.49
C GLN A 79 1.51 -15.59 2.95
N ASN A 80 1.58 -14.28 3.23
CA ASN A 80 1.41 -13.72 4.56
C ASN A 80 1.01 -12.24 4.48
N ASN A 81 0.00 -11.83 5.27
CA ASN A 81 -0.43 -10.43 5.38
C ASN A 81 0.69 -9.50 5.86
N ASP A 82 1.51 -9.94 6.81
CA ASP A 82 2.56 -9.12 7.42
C ASP A 82 3.71 -8.87 6.46
N TRP A 83 3.98 -9.82 5.55
CA TRP A 83 4.95 -9.63 4.48
C TRP A 83 4.48 -8.55 3.50
N CYS A 84 3.18 -8.49 3.19
CA CYS A 84 2.61 -7.40 2.41
C CYS A 84 2.77 -6.05 3.13
N GLY A 85 2.43 -6.01 4.42
CA GLY A 85 2.56 -4.80 5.24
C GLY A 85 4.00 -4.28 5.39
N THR A 86 4.96 -5.21 5.56
CA THR A 86 6.39 -4.92 5.65
C THR A 86 6.93 -4.43 4.31
N PHE A 87 6.58 -5.11 3.22
CA PHE A 87 6.95 -4.68 1.87
C PHE A 87 6.42 -3.28 1.56
N TYR A 88 5.14 -3.02 1.87
CA TYR A 88 4.55 -1.70 1.70
C TYR A 88 5.30 -0.63 2.50
N GLN A 89 5.64 -0.91 3.76
CA GLN A 89 6.39 0.03 4.61
C GLN A 89 7.75 0.39 3.99
N ILE A 90 8.54 -0.61 3.60
CA ILE A 90 9.88 -0.42 3.03
C ILE A 90 9.80 0.34 1.71
N CYS A 91 8.90 -0.05 0.81
CA CYS A 91 8.73 0.61 -0.48
C CYS A 91 8.21 2.05 -0.33
N GLY A 92 7.27 2.27 0.58
CA GLY A 92 6.73 3.58 0.87
C GLY A 92 7.78 4.52 1.45
N GLU A 93 8.60 4.05 2.39
CA GLU A 93 9.70 4.83 2.96
C GLU A 93 10.76 5.16 1.90
N ALA A 94 11.14 4.18 1.08
CA ALA A 94 12.07 4.39 -0.03
C ALA A 94 11.58 5.50 -0.97
N LEU A 95 10.30 5.47 -1.37
CA LEU A 95 9.74 6.43 -2.31
C LEU A 95 9.46 7.80 -1.68
N HIS A 96 8.72 7.84 -0.57
CA HIS A 96 8.11 9.07 -0.04
C HIS A 96 9.00 9.80 0.96
N VAL A 97 9.94 9.10 1.61
CA VAL A 97 10.89 9.71 2.57
C VAL A 97 12.25 9.88 1.92
N ASN A 98 12.76 8.83 1.28
CA ASN A 98 14.11 8.80 0.73
C ASN A 98 14.18 9.24 -0.74
N GLY A 99 13.04 9.51 -1.39
CA GLY A 99 12.99 9.99 -2.77
C GLY A 99 13.47 8.97 -3.82
N ARG A 100 13.60 7.68 -3.47
CA ARG A 100 14.06 6.62 -4.38
C ARG A 100 12.90 6.11 -5.23
N ARG A 101 12.89 6.42 -6.52
CA ARG A 101 11.84 5.94 -7.42
C ARG A 101 12.20 4.56 -7.94
N PHE A 102 11.19 3.72 -8.20
CA PHE A 102 11.37 2.34 -8.68
C PHE A 102 12.08 2.20 -10.05
N TYR A 103 12.33 3.31 -10.71
CA TYR A 103 12.73 3.43 -12.11
C TYR A 103 13.83 4.46 -12.32
N ASP A 104 14.35 5.04 -11.24
CA ASP A 104 15.60 5.77 -11.33
C ASP A 104 16.67 4.73 -11.70
N ARG A 105 17.28 4.91 -12.87
CA ARG A 105 18.50 4.21 -13.24
C ARG A 105 19.63 5.03 -12.63
N ASP A 106 20.51 4.37 -11.87
CA ASP A 106 21.71 5.00 -11.31
C ASP A 106 22.43 5.93 -12.31
#